data_AF-A0A0M3B4A0-F1
#
_entry.id   AF-A0A0M3B4A0-F1
#
_cell.length_a   1.000
_cell.length_b   1.000
_cell.length_c   1.000
_cell.angle_alpha   90.00
_cell.angle_beta   90.00
_cell.angle_gamma   90.00
#
_symmetry.space_group_name_H-M   'P 1'
#
loop_
_entity.id
_entity.type
_entity.pdbx_description
1 polymer ?
#
loop_
_entity_poly.entity_id
_entity_poly.type
_entity_poly.pdbx_seq_one_letter_code
_entity_poly.pdbx_strand_id
1 'polypeptide(L)'
;MAKLVFALNQSLDGYVDHTAFTPEPALFRHFIDDVRGLAGSVYGRRMYEVMRYWDEDHAAWGEEERDYAAAWRSQPKWVVSRSLKSVGPNATLVADDIEVVIGGLKARLDGVIEVSGPELARSLTDLGLVDEYRLYLHPVVLGCGKPFFAGPQPPLRLVASDRFGESVIRLTYVPA
;
A
#
# COMPACT_ATOMS: atom_id res chain seq x y z
N MET A 1 -5.60 0.75 19.09
CA MET A 1 -5.33 -0.38 18.16
C MET A 1 -5.43 0.16 16.75
N ALA A 2 -4.38 -0.06 15.96
CA ALA A 2 -4.30 0.39 14.59
C ALA A 2 -5.22 -0.43 13.67
N LYS A 3 -5.57 0.16 12.53
CA LYS A 3 -6.22 -0.55 11.41
C LYS A 3 -5.16 -0.97 10.39
N LEU A 4 -5.26 -2.19 9.88
CA LEU A 4 -4.50 -2.64 8.71
C LEU A 4 -5.33 -2.40 7.45
N VAL A 5 -4.81 -1.54 6.58
CA VAL A 5 -5.49 -1.10 5.37
C VAL A 5 -4.70 -1.57 4.15
N PHE A 6 -5.26 -2.47 3.35
CA PHE A 6 -4.67 -2.83 2.06
C PHE A 6 -5.04 -1.78 1.02
N ALA A 7 -4.05 -1.03 0.53
CA ALA A 7 -4.26 0.06 -0.41
C ALA A 7 -3.27 0.00 -1.57
N LEU A 8 -3.76 -0.02 -2.80
CA LEU A 8 -2.93 0.02 -4.02
C LEU A 8 -3.68 0.69 -5.18
N ASN A 9 -2.89 1.16 -6.16
CA ASN A 9 -3.39 1.54 -7.47
C ASN A 9 -3.75 0.29 -8.28
N GLN A 10 -4.88 0.36 -9.00
CA GLN A 10 -5.41 -0.74 -9.81
C GLN A 10 -5.88 -0.22 -11.15
N SER A 11 -5.62 -0.97 -12.21
CA SER A 11 -6.23 -0.80 -13.53
C SER A 11 -7.71 -1.19 -13.52
N LEU A 12 -8.44 -0.80 -14.57
CA LEU A 12 -9.85 -1.12 -14.75
C LEU A 12 -10.10 -2.63 -14.83
N ASP A 13 -9.14 -3.37 -15.38
CA ASP A 13 -9.16 -4.83 -15.53
C ASP A 13 -8.50 -5.60 -14.37
N GLY A 14 -8.19 -4.92 -13.26
CA GLY A 14 -7.89 -5.58 -11.99
C GLY A 14 -6.41 -5.76 -11.64
N TYR A 15 -5.49 -5.16 -12.40
CA TYR A 15 -4.05 -5.32 -12.21
C TYR A 15 -3.42 -4.14 -11.46
N VAL A 16 -2.47 -4.44 -10.59
CA VAL A 16 -1.65 -3.49 -9.86
C VAL A 16 -0.43 -3.13 -10.70
N ASP A 17 -0.17 -1.83 -10.81
CA ASP A 17 1.06 -1.27 -11.36
C ASP A 17 1.36 0.08 -10.67
N HIS A 18 2.63 0.48 -10.62
CA HIS A 18 3.08 1.73 -9.99
C HIS A 18 3.77 2.68 -10.98
N THR A 19 3.92 2.24 -12.22
CA THR A 19 4.60 2.94 -13.31
C THR A 19 3.67 3.23 -14.48
N ALA A 20 2.62 2.42 -14.64
CA ALA A 20 1.62 2.58 -15.69
C ALA A 20 0.58 3.68 -15.40
N PHE A 21 0.55 4.21 -14.17
CA PHE A 21 -0.38 5.25 -13.76
C PHE A 21 0.37 6.55 -13.48
N THR A 22 -0.05 7.63 -14.14
CA THR A 22 0.41 8.98 -13.81
C THR A 22 -0.70 9.64 -13.00
N PRO A 23 -0.52 9.84 -11.68
CA PRO A 23 -1.57 10.44 -10.85
C PRO A 23 -1.78 11.91 -11.24
N GLU A 24 -3.05 12.33 -11.33
CA GLU A 24 -3.39 13.75 -11.39
C GLU A 24 -2.91 14.46 -10.11
N PRO A 25 -2.60 15.77 -10.13
CA PRO A 25 -2.07 16.49 -8.97
C PRO A 25 -2.90 16.33 -7.69
N ALA A 26 -4.24 16.33 -7.82
CA ALA A 26 -5.13 16.12 -6.69
C ALA A 26 -4.96 14.73 -6.04
N LEU A 27 -4.76 13.69 -6.85
CA LEU A 27 -4.52 12.34 -6.35
C LEU A 27 -3.12 12.22 -5.73
N PHE A 28 -2.11 12.85 -6.34
CA PHE A 28 -0.75 12.78 -5.80
C PHE A 28 -0.63 13.49 -4.46
N ARG A 29 -1.25 14.67 -4.33
CA ARG A 29 -1.36 15.38 -3.05
C ARG A 29 -2.07 14.56 -1.97
N HIS A 30 -3.17 13.89 -2.34
CA HIS A 30 -3.84 12.93 -1.45
C HIS A 30 -2.89 11.83 -0.98
N PHE A 31 -2.07 11.24 -1.86
CA PHE A 31 -1.10 10.22 -1.44
C PHE A 31 -0.02 10.76 -0.50
N ILE A 32 0.43 12.01 -0.69
CA ILE A 32 1.37 12.66 0.23
C ILE A 32 0.74 12.77 1.63
N ASP A 33 -0.50 13.27 1.70
CA ASP A 33 -1.21 13.46 2.96
C ASP A 33 -1.53 12.11 3.65
N ASP A 34 -1.91 11.09 2.87
CA ASP A 34 -2.16 9.72 3.38
C ASP A 34 -0.89 9.15 4.00
N VAL A 35 0.25 9.18 3.29
CA VAL A 35 1.55 8.69 3.79
C VAL A 35 2.02 9.45 5.02
N ARG A 36 1.82 10.77 5.08
CA ARG A 36 2.13 11.57 6.28
C ARG A 36 1.28 11.16 7.49
N GLY A 37 0.04 10.75 7.26
CA GLY A 37 -0.89 10.33 8.31
C GLY A 37 -0.77 8.87 8.77
N LEU A 38 0.05 8.05 8.10
CA LEU A 38 0.24 6.65 8.47
C LEU A 38 0.98 6.52 9.82
N ALA A 39 0.65 5.45 10.54
CA ALA A 39 1.44 4.95 11.67
C ALA A 39 2.63 4.10 11.20
N GLY A 40 2.63 3.70 9.92
CA GLY A 40 3.67 2.95 9.23
C GLY A 40 3.10 2.10 8.09
N SER A 41 3.97 1.32 7.46
CA SER A 41 3.59 0.47 6.32
C SER A 41 4.19 -0.93 6.42
N VAL A 42 3.45 -1.94 6.00
CA VAL A 42 3.91 -3.32 5.85
C VAL A 42 3.99 -3.65 4.37
N TYR A 43 5.19 -3.98 3.90
CA TYR A 43 5.45 -4.26 2.50
C TYR A 43 5.74 -5.74 2.25
N GLY A 44 5.16 -6.29 1.19
CA GLY A 44 5.72 -7.49 0.56
C GLY A 44 6.99 -7.14 -0.22
N ARG A 45 7.93 -8.09 -0.33
CA ARG A 45 9.23 -7.88 -1.00
C ARG A 45 9.18 -7.07 -2.29
N ARG A 46 8.38 -7.50 -3.28
CA ARG A 46 8.34 -6.88 -4.61
C ARG A 46 7.87 -5.43 -4.54
N MET A 47 6.86 -5.17 -3.71
CA MET A 47 6.34 -3.83 -3.53
C MET A 47 7.35 -2.93 -2.84
N TYR A 48 8.04 -3.46 -1.82
CA TYR A 48 9.13 -2.75 -1.17
C TYR A 48 10.21 -2.35 -2.18
N GLU A 49 10.67 -3.29 -3.00
CA GLU A 49 11.69 -3.04 -4.04
C GLU A 49 11.30 -1.94 -5.02
N VAL A 50 10.02 -1.86 -5.43
CA VAL A 50 9.50 -0.76 -6.25
C VAL A 50 9.54 0.57 -5.48
N MET A 51 9.06 0.57 -4.24
CA MET A 51 9.00 1.78 -3.41
C MET A 51 10.38 2.30 -2.98
N ARG A 52 11.44 1.48 -3.07
CA ARG A 52 12.82 1.94 -2.86
C ARG A 52 13.27 3.00 -3.86
N TYR A 53 12.53 3.24 -4.94
CA TYR A 53 12.70 4.45 -5.77
C TYR A 53 12.77 5.73 -4.92
N TRP A 54 11.98 5.78 -3.85
CA TRP A 54 11.90 6.91 -2.93
C TRP A 54 13.02 6.94 -1.89
N ASP A 55 13.94 5.96 -1.82
CA ASP A 55 15.09 6.00 -0.90
C ASP A 55 16.09 7.10 -1.32
N GLU A 56 16.22 7.37 -2.62
CA GLU A 56 17.23 8.26 -3.20
C GLU A 56 16.60 9.56 -3.70
N ASP A 57 17.35 10.66 -3.69
CA ASP A 57 16.90 11.91 -4.30
C ASP A 57 17.20 11.93 -5.80
N HIS A 58 16.22 12.35 -6.60
CA HIS A 58 16.40 12.49 -8.05
C HIS A 58 16.33 13.95 -8.47
N ALA A 59 17.30 14.39 -9.27
CA ALA A 59 17.39 15.79 -9.73
C ALA A 59 16.18 16.25 -10.55
N ALA A 60 15.45 15.31 -11.17
CA ALA A 60 14.27 15.58 -11.98
C ALA A 60 12.98 15.79 -11.16
N TRP A 61 13.00 15.54 -9.85
CA TRP A 61 11.81 15.68 -9.01
C TRP A 61 11.32 17.13 -8.91
N GLY A 62 10.00 17.30 -8.91
CA GLY A 62 9.34 18.51 -8.46
C GLY A 62 9.28 18.59 -6.93
N GLU A 63 8.54 19.58 -6.43
CA GLU A 63 8.33 19.77 -4.99
C GLU A 63 7.50 18.63 -4.40
N GLU A 64 6.43 18.21 -5.09
CA GLU A 64 5.51 17.19 -4.60
C GLU A 64 6.20 15.80 -4.50
N GLU A 65 7.08 15.45 -5.43
CA GLU A 65 7.83 14.18 -5.38
C GLU A 65 8.83 14.17 -4.23
N ARG A 66 9.49 15.30 -3.96
CA ARG A 66 10.36 15.46 -2.78
C ARG A 66 9.56 15.34 -1.48
N ASP A 67 8.38 15.94 -1.45
CA ASP A 67 7.48 15.87 -0.30
C ASP A 67 6.98 14.44 -0.04
N TYR A 68 6.62 13.71 -1.09
CA TYR A 68 6.26 12.29 -1.00
C TYR A 68 7.43 11.46 -0.50
N ALA A 69 8.63 11.64 -1.07
CA ALA A 69 9.82 10.92 -0.66
C ALA A 69 10.16 11.17 0.81
N ALA A 70 10.11 12.42 1.25
CA ALA A 70 10.35 12.79 2.65
C ALA A 70 9.33 12.15 3.59
N ALA A 71 8.03 12.22 3.25
CA ALA A 71 6.97 11.58 4.01
C ALA A 71 7.19 10.06 4.09
N TRP A 72 7.41 9.40 2.95
CA TRP A 72 7.61 7.96 2.88
C TRP A 72 8.84 7.51 3.68
N ARG A 73 9.97 8.21 3.57
CA ARG A 73 11.19 7.90 4.35
C ARG A 73 10.97 8.04 5.86
N SER A 74 10.20 9.04 6.28
CA SER A 74 9.91 9.30 7.71
C SER A 74 9.07 8.22 8.39
N GLN A 75 8.28 7.46 7.63
CA GLN A 75 7.40 6.43 8.18
C GLN A 75 8.13 5.11 8.45
N PRO A 76 7.85 4.43 9.59
CA PRO A 76 8.40 3.11 9.87
C PRO A 76 7.82 2.07 8.90
N LYS A 77 8.67 1.17 8.44
CA LYS A 77 8.32 0.13 7.45
C LYS A 77 8.64 -1.25 8.01
N TRP A 78 7.76 -2.22 7.76
CA TRP A 78 8.00 -3.63 8.05
C TRP A 78 7.96 -4.42 6.75
N VAL A 79 9.08 -5.00 6.35
CA VAL A 79 9.22 -5.66 5.06
C VAL A 79 9.15 -7.16 5.26
N VAL A 80 8.07 -7.79 4.79
CA VAL A 80 7.89 -9.23 4.87
C VAL A 80 8.63 -9.92 3.74
N SER A 81 9.73 -10.60 4.08
CA SER A 81 10.55 -11.33 3.11
C SER A 81 11.52 -12.29 3.79
N ARG A 82 11.60 -13.52 3.26
CA ARG A 82 12.62 -14.52 3.63
C ARG A 82 13.90 -14.44 2.80
N SER A 83 13.86 -13.68 1.70
CA SER A 83 14.92 -13.67 0.69
C SER A 83 15.79 -12.41 0.73
N LEU A 84 15.24 -11.30 1.20
CA LEU A 84 16.01 -10.08 1.41
C LEU A 84 17.03 -10.29 2.52
N LYS A 85 18.23 -9.75 2.34
CA LYS A 85 19.32 -9.79 3.33
C LYS A 85 19.40 -8.51 4.14
N SER A 86 18.93 -7.40 3.58
CA SER A 86 18.88 -6.09 4.23
C SER A 86 17.70 -5.29 3.69
N VAL A 87 17.35 -4.25 4.42
CA VAL A 87 16.35 -3.24 4.06
C VAL A 87 16.96 -1.86 4.29
N GLY A 88 16.36 -0.84 3.69
CA GLY A 88 16.79 0.55 3.80
C GLY A 88 16.48 1.19 5.17
N PRO A 89 16.76 2.49 5.31
CA PRO A 89 16.53 3.22 6.54
C PRO A 89 15.07 3.18 6.99
N ASN A 90 14.86 3.19 8.31
CA ASN A 90 13.53 3.17 8.92
C ASN A 90 12.64 1.99 8.48
N ALA A 91 13.28 0.91 8.01
CA ALA A 91 12.64 -0.34 7.66
C ALA A 91 13.18 -1.48 8.53
N THR A 92 12.31 -2.41 8.91
CA THR A 92 12.63 -3.63 9.65
C THR A 92 12.25 -4.83 8.81
N LEU A 93 13.18 -5.77 8.62
CA LEU A 93 12.91 -7.02 7.92
C LEU A 93 12.13 -7.98 8.83
N VAL A 94 11.04 -8.55 8.32
CA VAL A 94 10.21 -9.57 8.97
C VAL A 94 10.29 -10.85 8.14
N ALA A 95 11.09 -11.81 8.59
CA ALA A 95 11.32 -13.06 7.85
C ALA A 95 10.26 -14.13 8.13
N ASP A 96 9.81 -14.22 9.38
CA ASP A 96 8.91 -15.26 9.87
C ASP A 96 7.91 -14.68 10.90
N ASP A 97 7.00 -15.53 11.38
CA ASP A 97 5.99 -15.21 12.40
C ASP A 97 5.15 -13.96 12.07
N ILE A 98 4.75 -13.83 10.80
CA ILE A 98 4.01 -12.68 10.27
C ILE A 98 2.77 -12.37 11.12
N GLU A 99 2.01 -13.39 11.54
CA GLU A 99 0.82 -13.22 12.37
C GLU A 99 1.16 -12.55 13.71
N VAL A 100 2.19 -13.04 14.41
CA VAL A 100 2.61 -12.52 15.71
C VAL A 100 3.15 -11.11 15.57
N VAL A 101 4.02 -10.87 14.58
CA VAL A 101 4.64 -9.56 14.37
C VAL A 101 3.58 -8.53 13.98
N ILE A 102 2.82 -8.79 12.92
CA ILE A 102 1.85 -7.83 12.38
C ILE A 102 0.65 -7.67 13.32
N GLY A 103 0.18 -8.74 13.95
CA GLY A 103 -0.84 -8.68 15.00
C GLY A 103 -0.36 -7.85 16.21
N GLY A 104 0.90 -8.01 16.61
CA GLY A 104 1.52 -7.21 17.67
C GLY A 104 1.63 -5.73 17.31
N LEU A 105 2.00 -5.40 16.06
CA LEU A 105 1.99 -4.02 15.55
C LEU A 105 0.58 -3.41 15.62
N LYS A 106 -0.42 -4.14 15.13
CA LYS A 106 -1.82 -3.73 15.16
C LYS A 106 -2.28 -3.43 16.58
N ALA A 107 -1.96 -4.30 17.53
CA ALA A 107 -2.34 -4.16 18.94
C ALA A 107 -1.68 -2.96 19.64
N ARG A 108 -0.40 -2.70 19.39
CA ARG A 108 0.40 -1.70 20.14
C ARG A 108 0.39 -0.30 19.55
N LEU A 109 0.11 -0.15 18.26
CA LEU A 109 0.07 1.14 17.57
C LEU A 109 -1.36 1.67 17.50
N ASP A 110 -1.48 2.97 17.26
CA ASP A 110 -2.73 3.65 16.93
C ASP A 110 -2.62 4.28 15.54
N GLY A 111 -3.75 4.46 14.86
CA GLY A 111 -3.81 5.00 13.49
C GLY A 111 -3.92 3.92 12.41
N VAL A 112 -3.39 4.21 11.23
CA VAL A 112 -3.47 3.33 10.05
C VAL A 112 -2.09 2.76 9.74
N ILE A 113 -2.01 1.44 9.62
CA ILE A 113 -0.87 0.74 9.05
C ILE A 113 -1.26 0.31 7.65
N GLU A 114 -0.60 0.86 6.64
CA GLU A 114 -0.85 0.47 5.25
C GLU A 114 -0.21 -0.89 4.96
N VAL A 115 -0.92 -1.77 4.26
CA VAL A 115 -0.39 -3.01 3.70
C VAL A 115 -0.23 -2.81 2.21
N SER A 116 0.97 -3.08 1.68
CA SER A 116 1.24 -2.91 0.25
C SER A 116 1.86 -4.18 -0.35
N GLY A 117 1.19 -4.72 -1.37
CA GLY A 117 1.60 -5.94 -2.08
C GLY A 117 0.49 -7.01 -2.08
N PRO A 118 -0.01 -7.44 -3.25
CA PRO A 118 -1.14 -8.38 -3.35
C PRO A 118 -0.95 -9.71 -2.62
N GLU A 119 0.24 -10.33 -2.70
CA GLU A 119 0.51 -11.59 -2.02
C GLU A 119 0.54 -11.45 -0.49
N LEU A 120 1.11 -10.36 0.01
CA LEU A 120 1.12 -10.07 1.44
C LEU A 120 -0.30 -9.81 1.95
N ALA A 121 -1.06 -9.00 1.21
CA ALA A 121 -2.45 -8.70 1.54
C ALA A 121 -3.27 -9.99 1.65
N ARG A 122 -3.14 -10.90 0.68
CA ARG A 122 -3.78 -12.22 0.75
C ARG A 122 -3.42 -12.97 2.03
N SER A 123 -2.13 -13.09 2.36
CA SER A 123 -1.71 -13.80 3.57
C SER A 123 -2.27 -13.17 4.85
N LEU A 124 -2.35 -11.84 4.92
CA LEU A 124 -2.94 -11.14 6.06
C LEU A 124 -4.47 -11.26 6.10
N THR A 125 -5.13 -11.34 4.95
CA THR A 125 -6.57 -11.64 4.87
C THR A 125 -6.87 -13.05 5.36
N ASP A 126 -6.07 -14.04 4.96
CA ASP A 126 -6.23 -15.43 5.42
C ASP A 126 -6.09 -15.55 6.95
N LEU A 127 -5.36 -14.63 7.58
CA LEU A 127 -5.21 -14.49 9.04
C LEU A 127 -6.28 -13.59 9.69
N GLY A 128 -7.21 -13.02 8.91
CA GLY A 128 -8.25 -12.10 9.42
C GLY A 128 -7.71 -10.75 9.92
N LEU A 129 -6.52 -10.33 9.46
CA LEU A 129 -5.85 -9.14 9.98
C LEU A 129 -6.21 -7.85 9.22
N VAL A 130 -6.55 -7.93 7.93
CA VAL A 130 -6.90 -6.77 7.09
C VAL A 130 -8.28 -6.25 7.43
N ASP A 131 -8.37 -4.99 7.84
CA ASP A 131 -9.63 -4.35 8.25
C ASP A 131 -10.34 -3.64 7.08
N GLU A 132 -9.58 -3.12 6.12
CA GLU A 132 -10.08 -2.25 5.06
C GLU A 132 -9.27 -2.42 3.77
N TYR A 133 -9.95 -2.28 2.65
CA TYR A 133 -9.40 -2.39 1.30
C TYR A 133 -9.68 -1.09 0.57
N ARG A 134 -8.64 -0.41 0.08
CA ARG A 134 -8.75 0.84 -0.69
C ARG A 134 -8.22 0.61 -2.10
N LEU A 135 -9.13 0.57 -3.07
CA LEU A 135 -8.80 0.36 -4.47
C LEU A 135 -8.81 1.71 -5.17
N TYR A 136 -7.65 2.21 -5.56
CA TYR A 136 -7.56 3.40 -6.43
C TYR A 136 -7.68 2.94 -7.88
N LEU A 137 -8.89 3.00 -8.43
CA LEU A 137 -9.24 2.50 -9.75
C LEU A 137 -8.92 3.53 -10.83
N HIS A 138 -7.96 3.19 -11.69
CA HIS A 138 -7.55 3.99 -12.85
C HIS A 138 -8.27 3.51 -14.12
N PRO A 139 -8.68 4.41 -15.02
CA PRO A 139 -9.38 4.05 -16.25
C PRO A 139 -8.41 3.58 -17.35
N VAL A 140 -7.53 2.64 -17.01
CA VAL A 140 -6.53 2.03 -17.89
C VAL A 140 -6.78 0.53 -17.90
N VAL A 141 -6.68 -0.11 -19.07
CA VAL A 141 -6.75 -1.57 -19.22
C VAL A 141 -5.35 -2.07 -19.57
N LEU A 142 -4.73 -2.85 -18.69
CA LEU A 142 -3.34 -3.32 -18.89
C LEU A 142 -3.26 -4.63 -19.69
N GLY A 143 -4.30 -5.46 -19.62
CA GLY A 143 -4.36 -6.78 -20.25
C GLY A 143 -3.55 -7.87 -19.53
N CYS A 144 -2.55 -7.48 -18.74
CA CYS A 144 -1.74 -8.37 -17.92
C CYS A 144 -1.14 -7.64 -16.71
N GLY A 145 -0.63 -8.40 -15.75
CA GLY A 145 0.03 -7.84 -14.58
C GLY A 145 -0.23 -8.68 -13.33
N LYS A 146 0.02 -8.10 -12.17
CA LYS A 146 -0.32 -8.76 -10.89
C LYS A 146 -1.75 -8.36 -10.49
N PRO A 147 -2.69 -9.30 -10.31
CA PRO A 147 -4.02 -8.95 -9.84
C PRO A 147 -3.98 -8.29 -8.46
N PHE A 148 -4.85 -7.31 -8.21
CA PHE A 148 -5.01 -6.67 -6.90
C PHE A 148 -5.34 -7.70 -5.82
N PHE A 149 -6.27 -8.61 -6.12
CA PHE A 149 -6.58 -9.76 -5.28
C PHE A 149 -5.78 -10.98 -5.74
N ALA A 150 -4.75 -11.37 -5.01
CA ALA A 150 -3.89 -12.51 -5.33
C ALA A 150 -4.52 -13.88 -4.98
N GLY A 151 -5.85 -13.99 -4.96
CA GLY A 151 -6.62 -15.16 -4.57
C GLY A 151 -8.06 -14.80 -4.21
N PRO A 152 -8.91 -15.80 -3.90
CA PRO A 152 -10.25 -15.54 -3.40
C PRO A 152 -10.18 -14.71 -2.12
N GLN A 153 -11.19 -13.87 -1.91
CA GLN A 153 -11.37 -13.09 -0.68
C GLN A 153 -12.71 -13.47 -0.05
N PRO A 154 -12.88 -13.30 1.27
CA PRO A 154 -14.20 -13.33 1.87
C PRO A 154 -15.09 -12.26 1.21
N PRO A 155 -16.42 -12.37 1.32
CA PRO A 155 -17.32 -11.33 0.86
C PRO A 155 -16.92 -9.97 1.45
N LEU A 156 -16.94 -8.94 0.60
CA LEU A 156 -16.59 -7.57 0.98
C LEU A 156 -17.82 -6.68 0.89
N ARG A 157 -17.89 -5.69 1.77
CA ARG A 157 -18.95 -4.69 1.79
C ARG A 157 -18.39 -3.32 1.44
N LEU A 158 -18.96 -2.66 0.44
CA LEU A 158 -18.61 -1.28 0.09
C LEU A 158 -19.02 -0.34 1.22
N VAL A 159 -18.10 0.51 1.66
CA VAL A 159 -18.35 1.49 2.73
C VAL A 159 -18.13 2.94 2.29
N ALA A 160 -17.31 3.17 1.26
CA ALA A 160 -17.13 4.50 0.68
C ALA A 160 -16.72 4.42 -0.79
N SER A 161 -17.02 5.49 -1.52
CA SER A 161 -16.58 5.73 -2.90
C SER A 161 -16.24 7.21 -3.04
N ASP A 162 -14.99 7.51 -3.36
CA ASP A 162 -14.48 8.87 -3.47
C ASP A 162 -13.87 9.07 -4.87
N ARG A 163 -14.15 10.21 -5.51
CA ARG A 163 -13.53 10.56 -6.80
C ARG A 163 -12.35 11.50 -6.58
N PHE A 164 -11.23 11.21 -7.23
CA PHE A 164 -10.03 12.03 -7.24
C PHE A 164 -9.78 12.54 -8.66
N GLY A 165 -9.80 13.87 -8.80
CA GLY A 165 -9.70 14.50 -10.11
C GLY A 165 -10.81 14.06 -11.05
N GLU A 166 -10.50 13.93 -12.33
CA GLU A 166 -11.48 13.51 -13.33
C GLU A 166 -11.53 11.99 -13.53
N SER A 167 -10.43 11.28 -13.30
CA SER A 167 -10.29 9.91 -13.81
C SER A 167 -10.31 8.80 -12.76
N VAL A 168 -9.92 9.08 -11.51
CA VAL A 168 -9.69 8.03 -10.51
C VAL A 168 -10.83 7.97 -9.49
N ILE A 169 -11.26 6.75 -9.17
CA ILE A 169 -12.20 6.49 -8.07
C ILE A 169 -11.51 5.60 -7.04
N ARG A 170 -11.53 6.02 -5.78
CA ARG A 170 -11.19 5.16 -4.65
C ARG A 170 -12.45 4.46 -4.16
N LEU A 171 -12.46 3.14 -4.24
CA LEU A 171 -13.47 2.31 -3.60
C LEU A 171 -12.92 1.76 -2.29
N THR A 172 -13.68 1.95 -1.21
CA THR A 172 -13.31 1.45 0.12
C THR A 172 -14.24 0.33 0.54
N TYR A 173 -13.67 -0.83 0.86
CA TYR A 173 -14.38 -2.01 1.31
C TYR A 173 -13.89 -2.47 2.67
N VAL A 174 -14.74 -3.19 3.40
CA VAL A 174 -14.38 -3.93 4.61
C VAL A 174 -14.85 -5.38 4.46
N PRO A 175 -14.24 -6.35 5.17
CA PRO A 175 -14.80 -7.71 5.30
C PRO A 175 -16.26 -7.65 5.76
N ALA A 176 -17.12 -8.49 5.15
CA ALA A 176 -18.55 -8.57 5.46
C ALA A 176 -18.84 -9.39 6.74
#